data_AF-A0A0F8WQT4-F1
#
_entry.id   AF-A0A0F8WQT4-F1
#
_cell.length_a   1.000
_cell.length_b   1.000
_cell.length_c   1.000
_cell.angle_alpha   90.00
_cell.angle_beta   90.00
_cell.angle_gamma   90.00
#
_symmetry.space_group_name_H-M   'P 1'
#
loop_
_entity.id
_entity.type
_entity.pdbx_description
1 polymer ?
#
loop_
_entity_poly.entity_id
_entity_poly.type
_entity_poly.pdbx_seq_one_letter_code
_entity_poly.pdbx_strand_id
1 'polypeptide(L)' 'KEFCRQNVSPYKVPKFIEWRKELPETLVGKVLRKDLKDIEAKRRGEEV' A
#
# COMPACT_ATOMS: atom_id res chain seq x y z
N LYS A 1 -2.98 -10.93 9.45
CA LYS A 1 -4.28 -11.02 8.74
C LYS A 1 -5.45 -11.37 9.66
N GLU A 2 -5.23 -12.13 10.75
CA GLU A 2 -6.22 -12.44 11.81
C GLU A 2 -7.00 -11.20 12.28
N PHE A 3 -6.28 -10.15 12.66
CA PHE A 3 -6.85 -8.90 13.18
C PHE A 3 -7.86 -8.28 12.21
N CYS A 4 -7.52 -8.18 10.92
CA CYS A 4 -8.45 -7.62 9.93
C CYS A 4 -9.68 -8.51 9.72
N ARG A 5 -9.56 -9.83 9.79
CA ARG A 5 -10.71 -10.74 9.60
C ARG A 5 -11.75 -10.62 10.71
N GLN A 6 -11.33 -10.24 11.91
CA GLN A 6 -12.22 -10.05 13.06
C GLN A 6 -12.82 -8.63 13.11
N ASN A 7 -12.10 -7.62 12.62
CA ASN A 7 -12.46 -6.21 12.78
C ASN A 7 -13.05 -5.54 11.52
N VAL A 8 -12.86 -6.12 10.33
CA VAL A 8 -13.40 -5.57 9.08
C VAL A 8 -14.14 -6.62 8.26
N SER A 9 -15.07 -6.17 7.42
CA SER A 9 -15.80 -7.06 6.51
C SER A 9 -14.84 -7.84 5.59
N PRO A 10 -15.17 -9.08 5.17
CA PRO A 10 -14.24 -9.95 4.44
C PRO A 10 -13.62 -9.33 3.17
N TYR A 11 -14.36 -8.49 2.45
CA TYR A 11 -13.88 -7.83 1.23
C TYR A 11 -12.86 -6.70 1.48
N LYS A 12 -12.82 -6.14 2.71
CA LYS A 12 -11.87 -5.08 3.10
C LYS A 12 -10.53 -5.63 3.59
N VAL A 13 -10.40 -6.95 3.69
CA VAL A 13 -9.16 -7.57 4.15
C VAL A 13 -8.08 -7.44 3.06
N PRO A 14 -6.93 -6.82 3.35
CA PRO A 14 -5.85 -6.67 2.36
C PRO A 14 -5.35 -8.02 1.85
N LYS A 15 -5.25 -8.16 0.53
CA LYS A 15 -4.71 -9.37 -0.12
C LYS A 15 -3.20 -9.50 0.11
N PHE A 16 -2.47 -8.39 -0.06
CA PHE A 16 -1.02 -8.28 0.11
C PHE A 16 -0.70 -7.28 1.22
N ILE A 17 0.26 -7.62 2.07
CA ILE A 17 0.76 -6.76 3.15
C ILE A 17 2.28 -6.77 3.02
N GLU A 18 2.87 -5.60 2.84
CA GLU A 18 4.30 -5.41 2.69
C GLU A 18 4.78 -4.45 3.77
N TRP A 19 5.86 -4.84 4.45
CA TRP A 19 6.52 -4.00 5.45
C TRP A 19 7.61 -3.20 4.75
N ARG A 20 7.48 -1.88 4.77
CA ARG A 20 8.48 -0.94 4.26
C ARG A 20 9.12 -0.21 5.44
N LYS A 21 10.40 0.13 5.29
CA LYS A 21 11.11 0.93 6.30
C LYS A 21 10.65 2.39 6.30
N GLU A 22 10.26 2.90 5.14
CA GLU A 22 9.81 4.28 4.95
C GLU A 22 8.69 4.36 3.91
N LEU A 23 7.88 5.42 4.01
CA LEU A 23 6.84 5.75 3.05
C LEU A 23 7.24 7.03 2.29
N PRO A 24 6.91 7.15 1.00
CA PRO A 24 7.10 8.40 0.29
C PRO A 24 6.14 9.42 0.88
N GLU A 25 6.69 10.48 1.45
CA GLU A 25 5.96 11.56 2.08
C GLU A 25 6.26 12.89 1.39
N THR A 26 5.31 13.82 1.46
CA THR A 26 5.57 15.21 1.09
C THR A 26 6.48 15.87 2.12
N LEU A 27 7.02 17.04 1.78
CA LEU A 27 7.77 17.90 2.71
C LEU A 27 6.97 18.28 3.98
N VAL A 28 5.64 18.08 3.96
CA VAL A 28 4.74 18.32 5.09
C VAL A 28 4.18 17.01 5.70
N GLY A 29 4.79 15.85 5.40
CA GLY A 29 4.47 14.56 6.01
C GLY A 29 3.21 13.86 5.46
N LYS A 30 2.70 14.26 4.28
CA LYS A 30 1.56 13.57 3.66
C LYS A 30 2.05 12.40 2.83
N VAL A 31 1.49 11.21 3.06
CA VAL A 31 1.83 10.02 2.27
C VAL A 31 1.42 10.20 0.80
N LEU A 32 2.39 10.09 -0.09
CA LEU A 32 2.23 10.17 -1.54
C LEU A 32 1.75 8.83 -2.11
N ARG A 33 0.42 8.66 -2.16
CA ARG A 33 -0.21 7.45 -2.70
C ARG A 33 0.04 7.22 -4.19
N LYS A 34 0.30 8.28 -4.95
CA LYS A 34 0.60 8.19 -6.39
C LYS A 34 1.93 7.47 -6.60
N ASP A 35 2.99 7.95 -5.96
CA ASP A 35 4.31 7.36 -6.04
C ASP A 35 4.33 5.91 -5.55
N LEU A 36 3.55 5.59 -4.51
CA LEU A 36 3.37 4.20 -4.07
C LEU A 36 2.78 3.30 -5.16
N LYS A 37 1.81 3.80 -5.94
CA LYS A 37 1.24 3.07 -7.08
C LYS A 37 2.26 2.92 -8.21
N ASP A 38 3.00 3.97 -8.52
CA ASP A 38 3.99 3.95 -9.60
C ASP A 38 5.14 2.99 -9.28
N ILE A 39 5.58 2.92 -8.02
CA ILE A 39 6.57 1.94 -7.54
C ILE A 39 6.04 0.51 -7.70
N GLU A 40 4.78 0.27 -7.32
CA GLU A 40 4.16 -1.06 -7.47
C GLU A 40 4.00 -1.46 -8.94
N ALA A 41 3.59 -0.54 -9.81
CA ALA A 41 3.43 -0.80 -11.24
C ALA A 41 4.77 -1.09 -11.91
N LYS A 42 5.81 -0.30 -11.61
CA LYS A 42 7.18 -0.59 -12.05
C LYS A 42 7.66 -1.96 -11.58
N ARG A 43 7.38 -2.35 -10.33
CA ARG A 43 7.73 -3.67 -9.81
C ARG A 43 7.03 -4.80 -10.58
N ARG A 44 5.80 -4.57 -11.05
CA ARG A 44 5.00 -5.55 -11.79
C ARG A 44 5.30 -5.56 -13.29
N GLY A 45 6.12 -4.63 -13.79
CA GLY A 45 6.40 -4.51 -15.22
C GLY A 45 5.20 -4.02 -16.04
N GLU A 46 4.22 -3.42 -15.38
CA GLU A 46 3.07 -2.77 -16.03
C GLU A 46 3.48 -1.33 -16.35
N GLU A 47 3.56 -0.97 -17.64
CA GLU A 47 3.68 0.43 -18.05
C GLU A 47 2.41 1.18 -17.59
N VAL A 48 2.60 2.30 -16.88
CA VAL A 48 1.54 3.17 -16.35
C VAL A 48 1.25 4.30 -17.33
#